data_AF-A0A409W8H4-F1
#
_entry.id   AF-A0A409W8H4-F1
#
_cell.length_a   1.000
_cell.length_b   1.000
_cell.length_c   1.000
_cell.angle_alpha   90.00
_cell.angle_beta   90.00
_cell.angle_gamma   90.00
#
_symmetry.space_group_name_H-M   'P 1'
#
loop_
_entity.id
_entity.type
_entity.pdbx_description
1 polymer ?
#
loop_
_entity_poly.entity_id
_entity_poly.type
_entity_poly.pdbx_seq_one_letter_code
_entity_poly.pdbx_strand_id
1 'polypeptide(L)'
;MALPLVQTGDVSIERWTSKVPLEGHRILLLGATGSGKSSFIEALAGSHNLLGISGSTLASVTQDVQAFKVVNVQAKQYDNDVWPVFIIDTPGQEMLKRSEDHFGQLQNVIWKDEVKRGAVMVKFQNTQASALEILIGAQVWDSIFSSVFNPNGKTELPPLVLTELMGRIQNARHERQVILRDRFQLLTLPDPGCDLDSTLIQLLKDVDGRLTNYIHQLVVFGSPVPNVPDPESIMYQHLFSITLSWQQFIHANKFALTQSPSLSPARRAVLKKSLRASIDNFISAYVTLNTVGNPPSNVQPFAPTVKLGMLDQIKLTTLMQAKRLQLQRKAL
;
A
#
# COMPACT_ATOMS: atom_id res chain seq x y z
N MET A 1 -26.82 -3.32 15.90
CA MET A 1 -27.82 -2.40 15.36
C MET A 1 -27.16 -1.33 14.51
N ALA A 2 -27.49 -1.32 13.23
CA ALA A 2 -27.13 -0.25 12.30
C ALA A 2 -27.62 1.11 12.82
N LEU A 3 -26.83 2.17 12.63
CA LEU A 3 -27.28 3.54 12.88
C LEU A 3 -28.10 4.00 11.68
N PRO A 4 -29.42 4.25 11.80
CA PRO A 4 -30.22 4.69 10.67
C PRO A 4 -29.71 6.04 10.15
N LEU A 5 -29.42 6.11 8.86
CA LEU A 5 -29.10 7.36 8.19
C LEU A 5 -30.39 8.13 7.91
N VAL A 6 -30.49 9.36 8.39
CA VAL A 6 -31.65 10.22 8.19
C VAL A 6 -31.27 11.37 7.29
N GLN A 7 -32.00 11.50 6.19
CA GLN A 7 -31.93 12.66 5.32
C GLN A 7 -32.73 13.81 5.94
N THR A 8 -32.10 14.96 6.13
CA THR A 8 -32.69 16.15 6.77
C THR A 8 -33.00 17.27 5.77
N GLY A 9 -32.71 17.06 4.49
CA GLY A 9 -32.89 18.04 3.41
C GLY A 9 -32.26 17.53 2.11
N ASP A 10 -32.04 18.43 1.14
CA ASP A 10 -31.37 18.08 -0.12
C ASP A 10 -29.91 17.66 0.15
N VAL A 11 -29.54 16.46 -0.30
CA VAL A 11 -28.21 15.90 -0.04
C VAL A 11 -27.18 16.56 -0.94
N SER A 12 -26.05 16.94 -0.35
CA SER A 12 -24.87 17.41 -1.07
C SER A 12 -23.59 16.89 -0.41
N ILE A 13 -22.43 17.16 -1.01
CA ILE A 13 -21.13 16.70 -0.53
C ILE A 13 -20.20 17.91 -0.42
N GLU A 14 -19.46 17.98 0.70
CA GLU A 14 -18.36 18.92 0.87
C GLU A 14 -17.03 18.17 1.10
N ARG A 15 -15.95 18.63 0.46
CA ARG A 15 -14.61 18.09 0.73
C ARG A 15 -14.19 18.47 2.15
N TRP A 16 -13.76 17.49 2.93
CA TRP A 16 -13.32 17.68 4.31
C TRP A 16 -11.80 17.74 4.39
N THR A 17 -11.26 18.92 4.72
CA THR A 17 -9.80 19.17 4.79
C THR A 17 -9.22 19.00 6.20
N SER A 18 -10.08 18.95 7.22
CA SER A 18 -9.68 18.78 8.62
C SER A 18 -9.53 17.31 8.97
N LYS A 19 -9.00 17.02 10.17
CA LYS A 19 -9.06 15.66 10.72
C LYS A 19 -10.53 15.25 10.85
N VAL A 20 -10.87 14.06 10.35
CA VAL A 20 -12.24 13.51 10.51
C VAL A 20 -12.49 13.32 12.01
N PRO A 21 -13.57 13.90 12.58
CA PRO A 21 -13.85 13.80 14.01
C PRO A 21 -14.01 12.33 14.42
N LEU A 22 -13.68 12.02 15.68
CA LEU A 22 -13.85 10.67 16.22
C LEU A 22 -15.34 10.26 16.21
N GLU A 23 -16.21 11.21 16.56
CA GLU A 23 -17.67 11.12 16.57
C GLU A 23 -18.23 11.41 15.17
N GLY A 24 -18.20 10.39 14.31
CA GLY A 24 -18.72 10.48 12.95
C GLY A 24 -18.88 9.11 12.33
N HIS A 25 -19.93 8.93 11.53
CA HIS A 25 -20.12 7.70 10.76
C HIS A 25 -19.26 7.75 9.50
N ARG A 26 -18.44 6.73 9.24
CA ARG A 26 -17.48 6.71 8.13
C ARG A 26 -17.81 5.57 7.17
N ILE A 27 -17.94 5.90 5.90
CA ILE A 27 -18.17 4.97 4.79
C ILE A 27 -16.90 4.95 3.94
N LEU A 28 -16.22 3.82 3.91
CA LEU A 28 -14.99 3.66 3.15
C LEU A 28 -15.31 3.13 1.75
N LEU A 29 -14.91 3.85 0.71
CA LEU A 29 -15.02 3.37 -0.67
C LEU A 29 -13.77 2.60 -1.04
N LEU A 30 -13.93 1.33 -1.41
CA LEU A 30 -12.85 0.45 -1.87
C LEU A 30 -13.15 -0.03 -3.29
N GLY A 31 -12.12 -0.11 -4.13
CA GLY A 31 -12.28 -0.52 -5.52
C GLY A 31 -11.11 -0.12 -6.41
N ALA A 32 -10.98 -0.79 -7.55
CA ALA A 32 -9.94 -0.53 -8.54
C ALA A 32 -9.97 0.92 -9.11
N THR A 33 -8.90 1.35 -9.76
CA THR A 33 -8.87 2.54 -10.61
C THR A 33 -9.92 2.37 -11.70
N GLY A 34 -10.72 3.42 -11.91
CA GLY A 34 -11.84 3.37 -12.85
C GLY A 34 -13.09 2.64 -12.33
N SER A 35 -13.12 2.13 -11.10
CA SER A 35 -14.33 1.49 -10.52
C SER A 35 -15.47 2.46 -10.18
N GLY A 36 -15.30 3.75 -10.45
CA GLY A 36 -16.34 4.76 -10.23
C GLY A 36 -16.47 5.28 -8.81
N LYS A 37 -15.47 5.09 -7.93
CA LYS A 37 -15.50 5.61 -6.54
C LYS A 37 -15.67 7.13 -6.49
N SER A 38 -14.82 7.87 -7.19
CA SER A 38 -14.90 9.34 -7.22
C SER A 38 -16.16 9.81 -7.97
N SER A 39 -16.61 9.05 -8.97
CA SER A 39 -17.89 9.30 -9.64
C SER A 39 -19.09 9.07 -8.72
N PHE A 40 -19.02 8.14 -7.77
CA PHE A 40 -20.02 7.95 -6.72
C PHE A 40 -20.13 9.17 -5.82
N ILE A 41 -18.99 9.72 -5.41
CA ILE A 41 -18.95 10.94 -4.58
C ILE A 41 -19.49 12.15 -5.35
N GLU A 42 -19.11 12.32 -6.62
CA GLU A 42 -19.65 13.39 -7.46
C GLU A 42 -21.15 13.23 -7.71
N ALA A 43 -21.62 12.01 -7.94
CA ALA A 43 -23.04 11.74 -8.08
C ALA A 43 -23.83 12.20 -6.85
N LEU A 44 -23.29 12.00 -5.63
CA LEU A 44 -23.90 12.50 -4.40
C LEU A 44 -23.92 14.02 -4.27
N ALA A 45 -22.97 14.73 -4.90
CA ALA A 45 -22.93 16.18 -4.90
C ALA A 45 -24.07 16.82 -5.73
N GLY A 46 -24.67 16.05 -6.64
CA GLY A 46 -25.74 16.47 -7.54
C GLY A 46 -25.24 17.21 -8.79
N SER A 47 -26.14 17.45 -9.75
CA SER A 47 -25.81 18.04 -11.06
C SER A 47 -25.20 19.44 -11.03
N HIS A 48 -25.34 20.15 -9.90
CA HIS A 48 -24.90 21.54 -9.75
C HIS A 48 -23.53 21.70 -9.08
N ASN A 49 -22.95 20.63 -8.52
CA ASN A 49 -21.69 20.70 -7.77
C ASN A 49 -20.64 19.76 -8.39
N LEU A 50 -19.87 20.31 -9.32
CA LEU A 50 -18.71 19.60 -9.88
C LEU A 50 -17.53 19.72 -8.91
N LEU A 51 -17.26 18.65 -8.16
CA LEU A 51 -16.05 18.56 -7.33
C LEU A 51 -14.77 18.42 -8.17
N GLY A 52 -14.90 18.00 -9.43
CA GLY A 52 -13.76 17.81 -10.35
C GLY A 52 -12.81 16.70 -9.90
N ILE A 53 -13.35 15.71 -9.19
CA ILE A 53 -12.61 14.55 -8.65
C ILE A 53 -12.82 13.30 -9.50
N SER A 54 -13.83 13.24 -10.37
CA SER A 54 -13.94 12.20 -11.37
C SER A 54 -13.36 12.69 -12.70
N GLY A 55 -12.49 11.87 -13.28
CA GLY A 55 -11.94 12.08 -14.62
C GLY A 55 -12.49 11.02 -15.57
N SER A 56 -12.68 11.38 -16.83
CA SER A 56 -13.03 10.45 -17.91
C SER A 56 -11.83 9.62 -18.41
N THR A 57 -10.63 9.88 -17.87
CA THR A 57 -9.41 9.19 -18.25
C THR A 57 -9.16 7.97 -17.35
N LEU A 58 -8.58 6.92 -17.93
CA LEU A 58 -8.19 5.71 -17.19
C LEU A 58 -7.02 5.93 -16.21
N ALA A 59 -6.45 7.14 -16.17
CA ALA A 59 -5.40 7.49 -15.23
C ALA A 59 -5.98 7.57 -13.80
N SER A 60 -5.21 7.13 -12.81
CA SER A 60 -5.65 7.24 -11.41
C SER A 60 -5.79 8.70 -11.02
N VAL A 61 -7.03 9.15 -10.80
CA VAL A 61 -7.34 10.53 -10.39
C VAL A 61 -7.14 10.71 -8.89
N THR A 62 -7.47 9.68 -8.09
CA THR A 62 -7.26 9.68 -6.64
C THR A 62 -5.86 9.13 -6.33
N GLN A 63 -4.95 9.99 -5.88
CA GLN A 63 -3.61 9.59 -5.43
C GLN A 63 -3.49 9.50 -3.90
N ASP A 64 -4.34 10.24 -3.19
CA ASP A 64 -4.37 10.32 -1.73
C ASP A 64 -5.73 9.89 -1.19
N VAL A 65 -5.76 9.43 0.07
CA VAL A 65 -7.02 9.20 0.79
C VAL A 65 -7.67 10.55 1.08
N GLN A 66 -8.93 10.72 0.68
CA GLN A 66 -9.67 11.98 0.85
C GLN A 66 -10.97 11.73 1.61
N ALA A 67 -11.35 12.69 2.45
CA ALA A 67 -12.61 12.64 3.18
C ALA A 67 -13.60 13.65 2.62
N PHE A 68 -14.87 13.26 2.58
CA PHE A 68 -15.98 14.05 2.10
C PHE A 68 -17.12 13.95 3.10
N LYS A 69 -17.68 15.07 3.56
CA LYS A 69 -18.84 15.05 4.45
C LYS A 69 -20.10 15.07 3.61
N VAL A 70 -21.05 14.20 3.95
CA VAL A 70 -22.38 14.18 3.36
C VAL A 70 -23.25 15.18 4.11
N VAL A 71 -23.60 16.27 3.44
CA VAL A 71 -24.44 17.33 4.00
C VAL A 71 -25.90 16.89 3.95
N ASN A 72 -26.64 17.22 5.00
CA ASN A 72 -28.05 16.84 5.19
C ASN A 72 -28.30 15.32 5.28
N VAL A 73 -27.28 14.54 5.62
CA VAL A 73 -27.40 13.14 6.02
C VAL A 73 -26.73 12.94 7.37
N GLN A 74 -27.45 12.35 8.31
CA GLN A 74 -26.99 12.13 9.68
C GLN A 74 -27.22 10.69 10.09
N ALA A 75 -26.28 10.08 10.82
CA ALA A 75 -26.50 8.77 11.43
C ALA A 75 -27.13 8.96 12.82
N LYS A 76 -28.32 8.41 13.06
CA LYS A 76 -28.98 8.46 14.37
C LYS A 76 -28.50 7.35 15.29
N GLN A 77 -28.13 7.70 16.52
CA GLN A 77 -27.83 6.77 17.60
C GLN A 77 -29.06 6.62 18.52
N TYR A 78 -29.02 5.63 19.40
CA TYR A 78 -30.09 5.28 20.34
C TYR A 78 -30.55 6.43 21.25
N ASP A 79 -29.64 7.32 21.65
CA ASP A 79 -29.92 8.39 22.62
C ASP A 79 -30.36 9.71 21.96
N ASN A 80 -30.90 9.64 20.74
CA ASN A 80 -31.19 10.80 19.87
C ASN A 80 -29.97 11.60 19.42
N ASP A 81 -28.76 11.16 19.76
CA ASP A 81 -27.53 11.72 19.21
C ASP A 81 -27.48 11.50 17.69
N VAL A 82 -27.01 12.52 16.98
CA VAL A 82 -26.85 12.50 15.54
C VAL A 82 -25.39 12.70 15.18
N TRP A 83 -24.86 11.81 14.35
CA TRP A 83 -23.47 11.88 13.91
C TRP A 83 -23.39 12.33 12.46
N PRO A 84 -22.43 13.21 12.11
CA PRO A 84 -22.15 13.52 10.72
C PRO A 84 -21.68 12.27 9.96
N VAL A 85 -22.07 12.17 8.69
CA VAL A 85 -21.63 11.09 7.80
C VAL A 85 -20.49 11.57 6.92
N PHE A 86 -19.42 10.77 6.87
CA PHE A 86 -18.27 10.98 6.01
C PHE A 86 -18.09 9.81 5.05
N ILE A 87 -17.73 10.12 3.81
CA ILE A 87 -17.28 9.18 2.81
C ILE A 87 -15.78 9.36 2.65
N ILE A 88 -15.06 8.25 2.71
CA ILE A 88 -13.60 8.22 2.57
C ILE A 88 -13.29 7.62 1.20
N ASP A 89 -12.84 8.46 0.26
CA ASP A 89 -12.32 8.01 -1.03
C ASP A 89 -10.90 7.48 -0.85
N THR A 90 -10.61 6.35 -1.49
CA THR A 90 -9.28 5.75 -1.48
C THR A 90 -8.72 5.69 -2.89
N PRO A 91 -7.38 5.77 -3.06
CA PRO A 91 -6.76 5.57 -4.36
C PRO A 91 -7.21 4.28 -5.02
N GLY A 92 -7.53 4.36 -6.31
CA GLY A 92 -7.84 3.18 -7.11
C GLY A 92 -6.64 2.26 -7.24
N GLN A 93 -6.90 0.96 -7.23
CA GLN A 93 -5.90 -0.06 -7.56
C GLN A 93 -5.84 -0.24 -9.07
N GLU A 94 -4.65 -0.34 -9.68
CA GLU A 94 -4.56 -0.80 -11.06
C GLU A 94 -5.01 -2.26 -11.18
N MET A 95 -6.31 -2.48 -11.41
CA MET A 95 -6.84 -3.72 -11.97
C MET A 95 -7.45 -3.39 -13.31
N LEU A 96 -6.59 -3.33 -14.33
CA LEU A 96 -7.08 -3.32 -15.69
C LEU A 96 -7.80 -4.66 -15.97
N LYS A 97 -9.01 -4.55 -16.52
CA LYS A 97 -9.75 -5.56 -17.32
C LYS A 97 -10.73 -6.56 -16.69
N ARG A 98 -11.17 -6.48 -15.44
CA ARG A 98 -12.13 -7.51 -14.92
C ARG A 98 -13.34 -7.02 -14.11
N SER A 99 -13.86 -5.82 -14.32
CA SER A 99 -14.96 -5.34 -13.46
C SER A 99 -16.31 -6.03 -13.67
N GLU A 100 -16.58 -6.66 -14.82
CA GLU A 100 -17.88 -7.31 -15.07
C GLU A 100 -17.87 -8.81 -14.72
N ASP A 101 -16.87 -9.57 -15.18
CA ASP A 101 -16.72 -10.99 -14.80
C ASP A 101 -16.47 -11.18 -13.30
N HIS A 102 -15.85 -10.19 -12.63
CA HIS A 102 -15.64 -10.26 -11.20
C HIS A 102 -16.90 -10.02 -10.39
N PHE A 103 -17.97 -9.38 -10.88
CA PHE A 103 -19.14 -9.14 -10.02
C PHE A 103 -19.77 -10.47 -9.58
N GLY A 104 -19.96 -11.41 -10.52
CA GLY A 104 -20.43 -12.75 -10.22
C GLY A 104 -19.46 -13.54 -9.34
N GLN A 105 -18.15 -13.38 -9.54
CA GLN A 105 -17.13 -14.03 -8.70
C GLN A 105 -17.09 -13.44 -7.28
N LEU A 106 -17.22 -12.13 -7.16
CA LEU A 106 -17.27 -11.42 -5.88
C LEU A 106 -18.51 -11.87 -5.12
N GLN A 107 -19.68 -11.84 -5.74
CA GLN A 107 -20.93 -12.21 -5.06
C GLN A 107 -20.99 -13.69 -4.71
N ASN A 108 -20.64 -14.58 -5.64
CA ASN A 108 -20.91 -16.01 -5.50
C ASN A 108 -19.74 -16.82 -4.94
N VAL A 109 -18.53 -16.27 -4.92
CA VAL A 109 -17.33 -16.96 -4.44
C VAL A 109 -16.71 -16.24 -3.26
N ILE A 110 -16.40 -14.94 -3.40
CA ILE A 110 -15.63 -14.21 -2.40
C ILE A 110 -16.50 -13.78 -1.21
N TRP A 111 -17.67 -13.22 -1.48
CA TRP A 111 -18.61 -12.66 -0.50
C TRP A 111 -19.83 -13.55 -0.28
N LYS A 112 -19.76 -14.82 -0.71
CA LYS A 112 -20.91 -15.74 -0.69
C LYS A 112 -21.51 -15.88 0.70
N ASP A 113 -20.66 -16.00 1.71
CA ASP A 113 -21.10 -16.24 3.08
C ASP A 113 -21.63 -14.96 3.73
N GLU A 114 -21.07 -13.80 3.39
CA GLU A 114 -21.57 -12.49 3.78
C GLU A 114 -22.93 -12.22 3.14
N VAL A 115 -23.08 -12.52 1.85
CA VAL A 115 -24.37 -12.41 1.14
C VAL A 115 -25.41 -13.34 1.76
N LYS A 116 -25.05 -14.58 2.11
CA LYS A 116 -25.92 -15.49 2.87
C LYS A 116 -26.29 -14.96 4.26
N ARG A 117 -25.41 -14.18 4.88
CA ARG A 117 -25.65 -13.50 6.16
C ARG A 117 -26.42 -12.18 6.01
N GLY A 118 -26.88 -11.85 4.80
CA GLY A 118 -27.72 -10.70 4.53
C GLY A 118 -26.99 -9.48 3.95
N ALA A 119 -25.70 -9.58 3.62
CA ALA A 119 -25.01 -8.52 2.89
C ALA A 119 -25.60 -8.39 1.48
N VAL A 120 -25.78 -7.15 1.00
CA VAL A 120 -26.39 -6.88 -0.31
C VAL A 120 -25.37 -6.28 -1.26
N MET A 121 -25.08 -6.94 -2.37
CA MET A 121 -24.22 -6.31 -3.38
C MET A 121 -25.05 -5.39 -4.25
N VAL A 122 -24.79 -4.08 -4.22
CA VAL A 122 -25.54 -3.08 -5.00
C VAL A 122 -24.68 -2.56 -6.15
N LYS A 123 -25.27 -2.50 -7.35
CA LYS A 123 -24.62 -1.95 -8.54
C LYS A 123 -24.83 -0.43 -8.57
N PHE A 124 -23.74 0.31 -8.56
CA PHE A 124 -23.78 1.76 -8.77
C PHE A 124 -23.97 2.09 -10.26
N GLN A 125 -25.00 2.88 -10.59
CA GLN A 125 -25.39 3.22 -11.97
C GLN A 125 -24.84 4.57 -12.44
N ASN A 126 -23.92 5.16 -11.69
CA ASN A 126 -23.38 6.49 -11.98
C ASN A 126 -24.43 7.62 -12.03
N THR A 127 -25.48 7.52 -11.20
CA THR A 127 -26.49 8.57 -11.03
C THR A 127 -26.64 8.94 -9.57
N GLN A 128 -27.03 10.19 -9.28
CA GLN A 128 -27.28 10.65 -7.91
C GLN A 128 -28.32 9.78 -7.21
N ALA A 129 -29.41 9.44 -7.89
CA ALA A 129 -30.45 8.57 -7.36
C ALA A 129 -29.89 7.21 -6.93
N SER A 130 -29.06 6.56 -7.77
CA SER A 130 -28.44 5.27 -7.40
C SER A 130 -27.43 5.41 -6.25
N ALA A 131 -26.72 6.53 -6.15
CA ALA A 131 -25.80 6.77 -5.06
C ALA A 131 -26.54 6.97 -3.72
N LEU A 132 -27.65 7.73 -3.74
CA LEU A 132 -28.53 7.92 -2.59
C LEU A 132 -29.20 6.61 -2.19
N GLU A 133 -29.67 5.81 -3.14
CA GLU A 133 -30.24 4.49 -2.88
C GLU A 133 -29.22 3.57 -2.20
N ILE A 134 -27.97 3.56 -2.66
CA ILE A 134 -26.88 2.81 -2.01
C ILE A 134 -26.62 3.33 -0.60
N LEU A 135 -26.53 4.65 -0.45
CA LEU A 135 -26.21 5.29 0.83
C LEU A 135 -27.31 5.07 1.88
N ILE A 136 -28.56 5.30 1.51
CA ILE A 136 -29.73 5.19 2.39
C ILE A 136 -30.14 3.73 2.55
N GLY A 137 -30.09 2.93 1.48
CA GLY A 137 -30.37 1.49 1.52
C GLY A 137 -29.35 0.70 2.36
N ALA A 138 -28.18 1.27 2.64
CA ALA A 138 -27.22 0.71 3.60
C ALA A 138 -27.73 0.71 5.06
N GLN A 139 -28.89 1.32 5.36
CA GLN A 139 -29.53 1.35 6.69
C GLN A 139 -29.83 -0.04 7.29
N VAL A 140 -29.96 -1.09 6.48
CA VAL A 140 -30.28 -2.46 6.95
C VAL A 140 -29.04 -3.26 7.33
N TRP A 141 -27.85 -2.69 7.13
CA TRP A 141 -26.61 -3.39 7.37
C TRP A 141 -26.29 -3.27 8.83
N ASP A 142 -26.84 -4.23 9.59
CA ASP A 142 -26.60 -4.40 11.00
C ASP A 142 -25.11 -4.19 11.29
N SER A 143 -24.81 -3.57 12.43
CA SER A 143 -23.49 -3.07 12.83
C SER A 143 -22.42 -4.16 12.96
N ILE A 144 -22.11 -4.82 11.86
CA ILE A 144 -21.07 -5.82 11.69
C ILE A 144 -19.70 -5.12 11.61
N PHE A 145 -19.66 -3.79 11.41
CA PHE A 145 -18.45 -3.10 10.99
C PHE A 145 -17.90 -2.03 11.94
N SER A 146 -18.61 -1.63 13.00
CA SER A 146 -18.06 -0.59 13.92
C SER A 146 -16.84 -1.09 14.68
N SER A 147 -16.76 -2.40 14.96
CA SER A 147 -15.60 -3.02 15.56
C SER A 147 -14.57 -3.40 14.48
N VAL A 148 -14.98 -4.02 13.37
CA VAL A 148 -14.07 -4.58 12.33
C VAL A 148 -13.18 -3.53 11.63
N PHE A 149 -13.61 -2.27 11.55
CA PHE A 149 -12.81 -1.18 10.97
C PHE A 149 -12.39 -0.11 11.98
N ASN A 150 -12.46 -0.38 13.28
CA ASN A 150 -11.83 0.50 14.26
C ASN A 150 -10.33 0.18 14.30
N PRO A 151 -9.43 1.00 13.72
CA PRO A 151 -7.99 0.73 13.76
C PRO A 151 -7.43 0.76 15.20
N ASN A 152 -8.18 1.32 16.16
CA ASN A 152 -7.84 1.34 17.58
C ASN A 152 -8.56 0.26 18.39
N GLY A 153 -9.51 -0.46 17.78
CA GLY A 153 -10.10 -1.65 18.37
C GLY A 153 -9.12 -2.81 18.24
N LYS A 154 -9.01 -3.68 19.24
CA LYS A 154 -8.27 -4.96 19.14
C LYS A 154 -8.97 -5.96 18.19
N THR A 155 -9.78 -5.45 17.29
CA THR A 155 -10.52 -6.25 16.33
C THR A 155 -9.58 -6.61 15.21
N GLU A 156 -9.42 -7.91 15.05
CA GLU A 156 -8.73 -8.55 13.97
C GLU A 156 -9.07 -7.86 12.64
N LEU A 157 -8.05 -7.62 11.80
CA LEU A 157 -8.33 -7.19 10.44
C LEU A 157 -9.35 -8.14 9.83
N PRO A 158 -10.37 -7.63 9.13
CA PRO A 158 -11.23 -8.50 8.35
C PRO A 158 -10.31 -9.38 7.48
N PRO A 159 -10.36 -10.72 7.61
CA PRO A 159 -9.40 -11.63 6.98
C PRO A 159 -9.22 -11.38 5.48
N LEU A 160 -10.25 -10.85 4.82
CA LEU A 160 -10.23 -10.45 3.41
C LEU A 160 -9.27 -9.29 3.13
N VAL A 161 -9.26 -8.23 3.94
CA VAL A 161 -8.33 -7.09 3.76
C VAL A 161 -6.88 -7.53 3.99
N LEU A 162 -6.68 -8.38 4.99
CA LEU A 162 -5.37 -8.96 5.28
C LEU A 162 -4.88 -9.87 4.12
N THR A 163 -5.74 -10.76 3.64
CA THR A 163 -5.44 -11.64 2.49
C THR A 163 -5.10 -10.83 1.25
N GLU A 164 -5.86 -9.77 1.00
CA GLU A 164 -5.66 -8.87 -0.13
C GLU A 164 -4.34 -8.11 -0.03
N LEU A 165 -4.03 -7.53 1.14
CA LEU A 165 -2.77 -6.85 1.40
C LEU A 165 -1.56 -7.80 1.27
N MET A 166 -1.69 -9.03 1.79
CA MET A 166 -0.67 -10.07 1.63
C MET A 166 -0.46 -10.43 0.15
N GLY A 167 -1.53 -10.53 -0.64
CA GLY A 167 -1.46 -10.72 -2.08
C GLY A 167 -0.70 -9.59 -2.78
N ARG A 168 -0.96 -8.32 -2.40
CA ARG A 168 -0.22 -7.15 -2.94
C ARG A 168 1.27 -7.22 -2.61
N ILE A 169 1.61 -7.58 -1.37
CA ILE A 169 3.01 -7.75 -0.94
C ILE A 169 3.69 -8.85 -1.75
N GLN A 170 3.04 -10.00 -1.95
CA GLN A 170 3.59 -11.11 -2.72
C GLN A 170 3.79 -10.74 -4.19
N ASN A 171 2.80 -10.11 -4.82
CA ASN A 171 2.89 -9.67 -6.22
C ASN A 171 4.03 -8.68 -6.43
N ALA A 172 4.13 -7.65 -5.58
CA ALA A 172 5.20 -6.67 -5.70
C ALA A 172 6.59 -7.29 -5.40
N ARG A 173 6.69 -8.28 -4.50
CA ARG A 173 7.93 -9.06 -4.30
C ARG A 173 8.32 -9.83 -5.55
N HIS A 174 7.36 -10.44 -6.25
CA HIS A 174 7.62 -11.15 -7.50
C HIS A 174 8.11 -10.21 -8.59
N GLU A 175 7.41 -9.09 -8.80
CA GLU A 175 7.80 -8.03 -9.74
C GLU A 175 9.23 -7.54 -9.46
N ARG A 176 9.55 -7.27 -8.19
CA ARG A 176 10.90 -6.89 -7.75
C ARG A 176 11.96 -7.91 -8.16
N GLN A 177 11.67 -9.20 -7.97
CA GLN A 177 12.60 -10.28 -8.32
C GLN A 177 12.84 -10.38 -9.83
N VAL A 178 11.81 -10.14 -10.65
CA VAL A 178 11.93 -10.07 -12.11
C VAL A 178 12.86 -8.91 -12.50
N ILE A 179 12.60 -7.69 -12.00
CA ILE A 179 13.43 -6.51 -12.29
C ILE A 179 14.89 -6.73 -11.89
N LEU A 180 15.13 -7.32 -10.72
CA LEU A 180 16.48 -7.65 -10.27
C LEU A 180 17.17 -8.64 -11.19
N ARG A 181 16.47 -9.72 -11.59
CA ARG A 181 17.02 -10.73 -12.51
C ARG A 181 17.45 -10.08 -13.83
N ASP A 182 16.60 -9.24 -14.41
CA ASP A 182 16.90 -8.54 -15.66
C ASP A 182 18.12 -7.64 -15.49
N ARG A 183 18.22 -6.96 -14.35
CA ARG A 183 19.39 -6.15 -14.02
C ARG A 183 20.67 -6.96 -13.81
N PHE A 184 20.58 -8.15 -13.22
CA PHE A 184 21.72 -9.08 -13.13
C PHE A 184 22.18 -9.51 -14.53
N GLN A 185 21.25 -9.78 -15.46
CA GLN A 185 21.58 -10.11 -16.84
C GLN A 185 22.31 -8.96 -17.54
N LEU A 186 21.92 -7.70 -17.30
CA LEU A 186 22.63 -6.53 -17.85
C LEU A 186 24.10 -6.44 -17.43
N LEU A 187 24.49 -7.01 -16.28
CA LEU A 187 25.91 -7.04 -15.88
C LEU A 187 26.76 -7.92 -16.80
N THR A 188 26.15 -8.92 -17.42
CA THR A 188 26.82 -9.88 -18.32
C THR A 188 26.89 -9.40 -19.77
N LEU A 189 26.07 -8.43 -20.15
CA LEU A 189 26.06 -7.88 -21.50
C LEU A 189 27.29 -6.97 -21.72
N PRO A 190 27.91 -7.03 -22.91
CA PRO A 190 29.07 -6.21 -23.25
C PRO A 190 28.73 -4.73 -23.36
N ASP A 191 27.53 -4.39 -23.83
CA ASP A 191 27.05 -3.01 -23.97
C ASP A 191 25.54 -2.90 -23.70
N PRO A 192 25.09 -3.00 -22.43
CA PRO A 192 23.70 -2.75 -22.09
C PRO A 192 23.46 -1.24 -22.22
N GLY A 193 22.60 -0.84 -23.16
CA GLY A 193 22.24 0.58 -23.34
C GLY A 193 21.91 1.25 -22.00
N CYS A 194 22.52 2.41 -21.73
CA CYS A 194 22.42 3.11 -20.43
C CYS A 194 20.97 3.41 -20.02
N ASP A 195 20.07 3.55 -21.00
CA ASP A 195 18.65 3.84 -20.79
C ASP A 195 17.92 2.67 -20.13
N LEU A 196 18.32 1.43 -20.44
CA LEU A 196 17.67 0.24 -19.88
C LEU A 196 18.01 0.04 -18.40
N ASP A 197 19.28 0.19 -18.01
CA ASP A 197 19.67 0.10 -16.58
C ASP A 197 19.02 1.23 -15.77
N SER A 198 18.95 2.45 -16.32
CA SER A 198 18.29 3.57 -15.66
C SER A 198 16.79 3.32 -15.47
N THR A 199 16.13 2.75 -16.49
CA THR A 199 14.70 2.36 -16.43
C THR A 199 14.46 1.29 -15.36
N LEU A 200 15.28 0.23 -15.33
CA LEU A 200 15.17 -0.83 -14.33
C LEU A 200 15.45 -0.33 -12.90
N ILE A 201 16.38 0.62 -12.73
CA ILE A 201 16.62 1.27 -11.43
C ILE A 201 15.38 2.04 -10.98
N GLN A 202 14.70 2.76 -11.87
CA GLN A 202 13.50 3.50 -11.52
C GLN A 202 12.35 2.56 -11.15
N LEU A 203 12.10 1.52 -11.97
CA LEU A 203 11.09 0.50 -11.66
C LEU A 203 11.35 -0.18 -10.32
N LEU A 204 12.62 -0.49 -10.00
CA LEU A 204 12.98 -1.09 -8.73
C LEU A 204 12.67 -0.16 -7.54
N LYS A 205 12.93 1.14 -7.68
CA LYS A 205 12.58 2.14 -6.65
C LYS A 205 11.06 2.23 -6.46
N ASP A 206 10.31 2.23 -7.55
CA ASP A 206 8.84 2.34 -7.51
C ASP A 206 8.22 1.10 -6.82
N VAL A 207 8.72 -0.09 -7.15
CA VAL A 207 8.30 -1.35 -6.50
C VAL A 207 8.70 -1.39 -5.03
N ASP A 208 9.94 -0.98 -4.68
CA ASP A 208 10.39 -0.91 -3.28
C ASP A 208 9.55 0.10 -2.46
N GLY A 209 9.15 1.21 -3.08
CA GLY A 209 8.23 2.19 -2.48
C GLY A 209 6.85 1.60 -2.21
N ARG A 210 6.25 0.91 -3.18
CA ARG A 210 4.96 0.22 -3.01
C ARG A 210 5.03 -0.84 -1.91
N LEU A 211 6.07 -1.67 -1.92
CA LEU A 211 6.28 -2.70 -0.88
C LEU A 211 6.40 -2.10 0.52
N THR A 212 7.17 -1.02 0.66
CA THR A 212 7.30 -0.28 1.92
C THR A 212 5.92 0.20 2.40
N ASN A 213 5.11 0.77 1.51
CA ASN A 213 3.77 1.25 1.86
C ASN A 213 2.84 0.09 2.28
N TYR A 214 2.84 -1.03 1.56
CA TYR A 214 1.98 -2.17 1.90
C TYR A 214 2.38 -2.81 3.24
N ILE A 215 3.67 -2.90 3.53
CA ILE A 215 4.15 -3.44 4.79
C ILE A 215 3.86 -2.47 5.94
N HIS A 216 4.02 -1.16 5.72
CA HIS A 216 3.63 -0.17 6.71
C HIS A 216 2.13 -0.26 7.02
N GLN A 217 1.27 -0.41 6.00
CA GLN A 217 -0.16 -0.68 6.21
C GLN A 217 -0.36 -1.91 7.09
N LEU A 218 0.33 -3.02 6.78
CA LEU A 218 0.23 -4.27 7.53
C LEU A 218 0.64 -4.10 9.01
N VAL A 219 1.67 -3.28 9.29
CA VAL A 219 2.12 -3.00 10.66
C VAL A 219 1.12 -2.10 11.40
N VAL A 220 0.61 -1.04 10.76
CA VAL A 220 -0.42 -0.16 11.35
C VAL A 220 -1.67 -0.94 11.72
N PHE A 221 -1.98 -1.96 10.94
CA PHE A 221 -3.08 -2.87 11.11
C PHE A 221 -2.93 -3.83 12.31
N GLY A 222 -1.72 -3.99 12.86
CA GLY A 222 -1.48 -4.74 14.09
C GLY A 222 -1.44 -6.26 13.91
N SER A 223 -1.12 -6.96 15.00
CA SER A 223 -0.96 -8.42 14.97
C SER A 223 -2.27 -9.12 14.63
N PRO A 224 -2.24 -10.15 13.77
CA PRO A 224 -3.43 -10.71 13.18
C PRO A 224 -3.97 -11.86 14.04
N VAL A 225 -5.14 -12.36 13.61
CA VAL A 225 -5.76 -13.64 13.99
C VAL A 225 -4.69 -14.74 14.24
N PRO A 226 -4.89 -15.63 15.23
CA PRO A 226 -4.06 -16.84 15.36
C PRO A 226 -3.83 -17.52 14.01
N ASN A 227 -2.57 -17.88 13.70
CA ASN A 227 -2.07 -18.54 12.48
C ASN A 227 -1.62 -17.64 11.31
N VAL A 228 -1.79 -16.32 11.36
CA VAL A 228 -1.17 -15.44 10.36
C VAL A 228 0.24 -15.05 10.82
N PRO A 229 1.26 -15.03 9.94
CA PRO A 229 2.59 -14.58 10.31
C PRO A 229 2.53 -13.16 10.86
N ASP A 230 3.25 -12.94 11.96
CA ASP A 230 3.37 -11.65 12.60
C ASP A 230 3.84 -10.55 11.59
N PRO A 231 3.16 -9.39 11.51
CA PRO A 231 3.53 -8.28 10.64
C PRO A 231 4.98 -7.85 10.77
N GLU A 232 5.54 -7.84 11.99
CA GLU A 232 6.95 -7.48 12.18
C GLU A 232 7.88 -8.52 11.55
N SER A 233 7.53 -9.81 11.66
CA SER A 233 8.22 -10.88 10.94
C SER A 233 8.17 -10.71 9.42
N ILE A 234 7.00 -10.35 8.86
CA ILE A 234 6.85 -10.09 7.42
C ILE A 234 7.69 -8.88 6.98
N MET A 235 7.71 -7.82 7.78
CA MET A 235 8.53 -6.63 7.56
C MET A 235 10.02 -6.97 7.61
N TYR A 236 10.46 -7.73 8.63
CA TYR A 236 11.85 -8.16 8.77
C TYR A 236 12.29 -9.00 7.56
N GLN A 237 11.49 -10.01 7.17
CA GLN A 237 11.79 -10.85 6.01
C GLN A 237 11.89 -10.06 4.71
N HIS A 238 11.06 -9.02 4.54
CA HIS A 238 11.14 -8.15 3.38
C HIS A 238 12.45 -7.37 3.34
N LEU A 239 12.79 -6.69 4.45
CA LEU A 239 14.03 -5.92 4.55
C LEU A 239 15.26 -6.83 4.42
N PHE A 240 15.20 -8.04 4.97
CA PHE A 240 16.21 -9.07 4.81
C PHE A 240 16.39 -9.41 3.32
N SER A 241 15.29 -9.68 2.60
CA SER A 241 15.32 -9.97 1.16
C SER A 241 15.90 -8.82 0.34
N ILE A 242 15.52 -7.56 0.64
CA ILE A 242 16.09 -6.37 -0.01
C ILE A 242 17.61 -6.33 0.22
N THR A 243 18.03 -6.46 1.48
CA THR A 243 19.43 -6.34 1.89
C THR A 243 20.28 -7.45 1.24
N LEU A 244 19.77 -8.68 1.23
CA LEU A 244 20.41 -9.82 0.58
C LEU A 244 20.54 -9.60 -0.93
N SER A 245 19.49 -9.11 -1.59
CA SER A 245 19.50 -8.82 -3.03
C SER A 245 20.60 -7.82 -3.39
N TRP A 246 20.75 -6.75 -2.59
CA TRP A 246 21.80 -5.75 -2.80
C TRP A 246 23.20 -6.33 -2.57
N GLN A 247 23.38 -7.17 -1.56
CA GLN A 247 24.65 -7.90 -1.35
C GLN A 247 25.01 -8.79 -2.54
N GLN A 248 24.04 -9.55 -3.06
CA GLN A 248 24.24 -10.38 -4.26
C GLN A 248 24.61 -9.52 -5.48
N PHE A 249 23.94 -8.36 -5.65
CA PHE A 249 24.22 -7.45 -6.75
C PHE A 249 25.62 -6.83 -6.64
N ILE A 250 26.08 -6.49 -5.44
CA ILE A 250 27.46 -6.03 -5.20
C ILE A 250 28.47 -7.11 -5.62
N HIS A 251 28.25 -8.36 -5.21
CA HIS A 251 29.12 -9.47 -5.59
C HIS A 251 29.16 -9.69 -7.10
N ALA A 252 28.01 -9.62 -7.77
CA ALA A 252 27.92 -9.72 -9.23
C ALA A 252 28.67 -8.58 -9.95
N ASN A 253 28.56 -7.33 -9.47
CA ASN A 253 29.31 -6.21 -10.03
C ASN A 253 30.82 -6.37 -9.82
N LYS A 254 31.25 -6.81 -8.62
CA LYS A 254 32.66 -7.09 -8.34
C LYS A 254 33.19 -8.19 -9.26
N PHE A 255 32.43 -9.27 -9.43
CA PHE A 255 32.77 -10.38 -10.33
C PHE A 255 32.88 -9.91 -11.79
N ALA A 256 31.92 -9.14 -12.29
CA ALA A 256 31.95 -8.59 -13.64
C ALA A 256 33.19 -7.70 -13.88
N LEU A 257 33.57 -6.89 -12.87
CA LEU A 257 34.78 -6.06 -12.92
C LEU A 257 36.08 -6.86 -12.92
N THR A 258 36.13 -8.03 -12.27
CA THR A 258 37.35 -8.87 -12.22
C THR A 258 37.49 -9.79 -13.43
N GLN A 259 36.38 -10.32 -13.96
CA GLN A 259 36.42 -11.35 -15.01
C GLN A 259 36.67 -10.82 -16.42
N SER A 260 36.56 -9.51 -16.65
CA SER A 260 36.65 -8.96 -18.00
C SER A 260 37.79 -7.93 -18.12
N PRO A 261 39.05 -8.40 -18.22
CA PRO A 261 40.19 -7.52 -18.48
C PRO A 261 40.02 -6.71 -19.77
N SER A 262 39.27 -7.25 -20.74
CA SER A 262 38.95 -6.68 -22.04
C SER A 262 37.79 -5.68 -22.06
N LEU A 263 37.20 -5.32 -20.91
CA LEU A 263 36.13 -4.30 -20.90
C LEU A 263 36.66 -2.98 -21.42
N SER A 264 35.87 -2.35 -22.30
CA SER A 264 36.12 -0.98 -22.72
C SER A 264 36.20 -0.06 -21.48
N PRO A 265 37.01 1.01 -21.53
CA PRO A 265 37.10 1.97 -20.43
C PRO A 265 35.74 2.53 -20.01
N ALA A 266 34.86 2.80 -20.98
CA ALA A 266 33.49 3.26 -20.76
C ALA A 266 32.67 2.25 -19.96
N ARG A 267 32.67 0.97 -20.37
CA ARG A 267 31.92 -0.08 -19.67
C ARG A 267 32.43 -0.29 -18.25
N ARG A 268 33.74 -0.25 -18.03
CA ARG A 268 34.35 -0.32 -16.70
C ARG A 268 33.92 0.85 -15.81
N ALA A 269 33.80 2.06 -16.36
CA ALA A 269 33.30 3.22 -15.62
C ALA A 269 31.83 3.04 -15.20
N VAL A 270 30.98 2.53 -16.09
CA VAL A 270 29.57 2.23 -15.80
C VAL A 270 29.45 1.19 -14.67
N LEU A 271 30.19 0.08 -14.74
CA LEU A 271 30.17 -0.95 -13.70
C LEU A 271 30.68 -0.43 -12.35
N LYS A 272 31.72 0.42 -12.33
CA LYS A 272 32.18 1.08 -11.09
C LYS A 272 31.12 2.01 -10.49
N LYS A 273 30.43 2.79 -11.33
CA LYS A 273 29.31 3.65 -10.92
C LYS A 273 28.16 2.82 -10.34
N SER A 274 27.77 1.74 -11.02
CA SER A 274 26.76 0.78 -10.56
C SER A 274 27.16 0.13 -9.24
N LEU A 275 28.40 -0.33 -9.09
CA LEU A 275 28.93 -0.89 -7.86
C LEU A 275 28.82 0.11 -6.69
N ARG A 276 29.25 1.37 -6.90
CA ARG A 276 29.15 2.41 -5.88
C ARG A 276 27.70 2.63 -5.44
N ALA A 277 26.78 2.80 -6.39
CA ALA A 277 25.36 2.97 -6.11
C ALA A 277 24.77 1.76 -5.34
N SER A 278 25.17 0.54 -5.70
CA SER A 278 24.72 -0.68 -5.02
C SER A 278 25.23 -0.79 -3.58
N ILE A 279 26.46 -0.32 -3.29
CA ILE A 279 26.99 -0.24 -1.93
C ILE A 279 26.20 0.76 -1.10
N ASP A 280 25.88 1.93 -1.66
CA ASP A 280 25.07 2.94 -0.96
C ASP A 280 23.66 2.41 -0.65
N ASN A 281 23.01 1.73 -1.60
CA ASN A 281 21.71 1.08 -1.41
C ASN A 281 21.77 -0.05 -0.37
N PHE A 282 22.82 -0.88 -0.41
CA PHE A 282 23.04 -1.94 0.57
C PHE A 282 23.18 -1.39 1.99
N ILE A 283 24.00 -0.34 2.19
CA ILE A 283 24.17 0.30 3.48
C ILE A 283 22.83 0.82 4.00
N SER A 284 22.06 1.51 3.15
CA SER A 284 20.74 2.03 3.52
C SER A 284 19.78 0.90 3.92
N ALA A 285 19.69 -0.17 3.12
CA ALA A 285 18.84 -1.32 3.41
C ALA A 285 19.25 -2.05 4.70
N TYR A 286 20.55 -2.26 4.91
CA TYR A 286 21.08 -2.92 6.09
C TYR A 286 20.85 -2.09 7.37
N VAL A 287 21.01 -0.76 7.29
CA VAL A 287 20.65 0.13 8.41
C VAL A 287 19.16 -0.01 8.72
N THR A 288 18.27 0.05 7.72
CA THR A 288 16.83 -0.12 7.93
C THR A 288 16.48 -1.47 8.54
N LEU A 289 17.07 -2.56 8.05
CA LEU A 289 16.88 -3.91 8.61
C LEU A 289 17.26 -3.97 10.10
N ASN A 290 18.39 -3.38 10.47
CA ASN A 290 18.85 -3.35 11.87
C ASN A 290 17.98 -2.48 12.80
N THR A 291 17.07 -1.67 12.23
CA THR A 291 16.23 -0.75 13.02
C THR A 291 14.87 -1.30 13.35
N VAL A 292 14.46 -2.35 12.64
CA VAL A 292 13.23 -3.10 12.95
C VAL A 292 13.37 -3.91 14.24
N GLY A 293 14.60 -4.29 14.60
CA GLY A 293 14.88 -4.99 15.86
C GLY A 293 15.53 -6.35 15.64
N ASN A 294 15.31 -7.25 16.60
CA ASN A 294 15.83 -8.61 16.53
C ASN A 294 15.10 -9.41 15.44
N PRO A 295 15.79 -10.34 14.75
CA PRO A 295 15.11 -11.23 13.84
C PRO A 295 14.04 -12.05 14.56
N PRO A 296 12.96 -12.44 13.85
CA PRO A 296 12.04 -13.46 14.33
C PRO A 296 12.79 -14.73 14.76
N SER A 297 12.25 -15.47 15.73
CA SER A 297 12.92 -16.64 16.33
C SER A 297 13.30 -17.74 15.33
N ASN A 298 12.62 -17.80 14.19
CA ASN A 298 12.86 -18.74 13.10
C ASN A 298 13.78 -18.21 11.98
N VAL A 299 14.29 -16.99 12.10
CA VAL A 299 15.14 -16.34 11.09
C VAL A 299 16.52 -16.05 11.67
N GLN A 300 17.58 -16.47 10.97
CA GLN A 300 18.93 -16.13 11.40
C GLN A 300 19.20 -14.63 11.20
N PRO A 301 19.93 -13.97 12.13
CA PRO A 301 20.38 -12.60 11.93
C PRO A 301 21.14 -12.45 10.61
N PHE A 302 20.86 -11.38 9.86
CA PHE A 302 21.57 -11.11 8.62
C PHE A 302 23.06 -10.82 8.90
N ALA A 303 23.95 -11.67 8.39
CA ALA A 303 25.40 -11.47 8.45
C ALA A 303 25.92 -10.98 7.07
N PRO A 304 26.42 -9.74 6.97
CA PRO A 304 26.92 -9.22 5.71
C PRO A 304 28.21 -9.93 5.27
N THR A 305 28.24 -10.41 4.03
CA THR A 305 29.44 -11.02 3.41
C THR A 305 30.22 -10.03 2.54
N VAL A 306 29.63 -8.87 2.26
CA VAL A 306 30.30 -7.81 1.51
C VAL A 306 31.37 -7.16 2.37
N LYS A 307 32.63 -7.28 1.94
CA LYS A 307 33.73 -6.46 2.46
C LYS A 307 33.55 -5.02 1.98
N LEU A 308 33.17 -4.13 2.91
CA LEU A 308 33.05 -2.69 2.71
C LEU A 308 34.42 -2.02 2.88
N GLY A 309 34.70 -0.97 2.10
CA GLY A 309 35.89 -0.14 2.31
C GLY A 309 35.80 0.69 3.59
N MET A 310 36.92 1.26 4.05
CA MET A 310 36.97 2.03 5.30
C MET A 310 35.94 3.17 5.34
N LEU A 311 35.81 3.96 4.27
CA LEU A 311 34.83 5.04 4.18
C LEU A 311 33.38 4.53 4.26
N ASP A 312 33.10 3.37 3.66
CA ASP A 312 31.77 2.76 3.69
C ASP A 312 31.42 2.19 5.06
N GLN A 313 32.42 1.64 5.77
CA GLN A 313 32.25 1.20 7.15
C GLN A 313 31.99 2.37 8.10
N ILE A 314 32.72 3.48 7.93
CA ILE A 314 32.47 4.73 8.69
C ILE A 314 31.04 5.20 8.43
N LYS A 315 30.65 5.33 7.15
CA LYS A 315 29.29 5.73 6.76
C LYS A 315 28.22 4.82 7.38
N LEU A 316 28.40 3.49 7.30
CA LEU A 316 27.47 2.52 7.88
C LEU A 316 27.34 2.74 9.40
N THR A 317 28.47 2.86 10.11
CA THR A 317 28.49 3.04 11.56
C THR A 317 27.80 4.34 11.98
N THR A 318 28.11 5.44 11.29
CA THR A 318 27.50 6.75 11.52
C THR A 318 25.98 6.69 11.30
N LEU A 319 25.50 6.06 10.23
CA LEU A 319 24.07 5.92 9.96
C LEU A 319 23.36 5.05 10.99
N MET A 320 23.96 3.93 11.41
CA MET A 320 23.41 3.08 12.47
C MET A 320 23.29 3.85 13.79
N GLN A 321 24.32 4.61 14.18
CA GLN A 321 24.30 5.42 15.40
C GLN A 321 23.24 6.53 15.33
N ALA A 322 23.20 7.28 14.23
CA ALA A 322 22.20 8.34 14.03
C ALA A 322 20.77 7.80 14.13
N LYS A 323 20.52 6.61 13.55
CA LYS A 323 19.21 5.98 13.57
C LYS A 323 18.81 5.47 14.95
N ARG A 324 19.76 4.91 15.72
CA ARG A 324 19.53 4.54 17.13
C ARG A 324 19.14 5.75 17.97
N LEU A 325 19.86 6.87 17.82
CA LEU A 325 19.53 8.12 18.52
C LEU A 325 18.14 8.65 18.12
N GLN A 326 17.76 8.53 16.85
CA GLN A 326 16.42 8.91 16.39
C GLN A 326 15.32 8.07 17.06
N LEU A 327 15.52 6.76 17.18
CA LEU A 327 14.56 5.87 17.84
C LEU A 327 14.44 6.16 19.34
N GLN A 328 15.57 6.42 20.02
CA GLN A 328 15.58 6.81 21.44
C GLN A 328 14.79 8.11 21.68
N ARG A 329 14.93 9.10 20.80
CA ARG A 329 14.18 10.37 20.89
C ARG A 329 12.68 10.19 20.68
N LYS A 330 12.26 9.21 19.88
CA LYS A 330 10.82 8.91 19.66
C LYS A 330 10.16 8.18 20.82
N ALA A 331 10.95 7.62 21.74
CA ALA A 331 10.46 6.89 22.90
C ALA A 331 10.28 7.78 24.15
N LEU A 332 10.72 9.04 24.10
CA LEU A 332 10.56 10.05 25.15
C LEU A 332 9.32 10.90 24.89
#